data_AF-A0A3N9UN95-F1
#
_entry.id   AF-A0A3N9UN95-F1
#
_cell.length_a   1.000
_cell.length_b   1.000
_cell.length_c   1.000
_cell.angle_alpha   90.00
_cell.angle_beta   90.00
_cell.angle_gamma   90.00
#
_symmetry.space_group_name_H-M   'P 1'
#
loop_
_entity.id
_entity.type
_entity.pdbx_description
1 polymer ?
#
loop_
_entity_poly.entity_id
_entity_poly.type
_entity_poly.pdbx_seq_one_letter_code
_entity_poly.pdbx_strand_id
1 'polypeptide(L)'
;MPFEVDEEKAYLVTFEDEEGEVKNQVQLSYLSKSEYDKVDNFFIISVTEVNENPLEGYILSDEYDTVGNKLKKEMLTEDLPIFQQVITTNSALLYRYYEYDEAKDQVGVVGTSANEIYSYYNGYVYHIGYNIDRKKNTDKVQEEMLKITRDYILGN
;
A
#
# COMPACT_ATOMS: atom_id res chain seq x y z
N MET A 1 4.42 -13.89 -3.52
CA MET A 1 4.29 -13.23 -2.20
C MET A 1 5.34 -13.79 -1.25
N PRO A 2 6.02 -12.98 -0.41
CA PRO A 2 7.03 -13.44 0.54
C PRO A 2 6.43 -14.07 1.82
N PHE A 3 5.16 -14.47 1.77
CA PHE A 3 4.42 -15.15 2.82
C PHE A 3 3.32 -16.03 2.19
N GLU A 4 2.80 -17.00 2.96
CA GLU A 4 1.67 -17.85 2.57
C GLU A 4 0.37 -17.04 2.66
N VAL A 5 -0.44 -17.07 1.60
CA VAL A 5 -1.70 -16.34 1.51
C VAL A 5 -2.84 -17.27 1.90
N ASP A 6 -3.51 -16.95 3.00
CA ASP A 6 -4.66 -17.69 3.51
C ASP A 6 -5.98 -17.14 2.96
N GLU A 7 -6.01 -15.86 2.60
CA GLU A 7 -7.22 -15.18 2.17
C GLU A 7 -6.93 -14.07 1.15
N GLU A 8 -7.75 -14.02 0.11
CA GLU A 8 -7.74 -13.00 -0.94
C GLU A 8 -9.08 -12.28 -0.98
N LYS A 9 -9.07 -10.94 -0.97
CA LYS A 9 -10.29 -10.12 -1.05
C LYS A 9 -10.14 -9.05 -2.12
N ALA A 10 -11.28 -8.67 -2.70
CA ALA A 10 -11.38 -7.56 -3.61
C ALA A 10 -12.54 -6.66 -3.21
N TYR A 11 -12.30 -5.35 -3.19
CA TYR A 11 -13.32 -4.34 -2.97
C TYR A 11 -13.34 -3.36 -4.14
N LEU A 12 -14.54 -2.98 -4.57
CA LEU A 12 -14.76 -1.85 -5.45
C LEU A 12 -15.47 -0.77 -4.65
N VAL A 13 -14.85 0.41 -4.56
CA VAL A 13 -15.34 1.51 -3.74
C VAL A 13 -15.52 2.74 -4.62
N THR A 14 -16.69 3.36 -4.52
CA THR A 14 -16.99 4.65 -5.13
C THR A 14 -17.15 5.67 -4.02
N PHE A 15 -16.47 6.81 -4.14
CA PHE A 15 -16.51 7.88 -3.15
C PHE A 15 -16.42 9.24 -3.85
N GLU A 16 -16.81 10.31 -3.16
CA GLU A 16 -16.57 11.69 -3.59
C GLU A 16 -15.29 12.20 -2.93
N ASP A 17 -14.40 12.81 -3.71
CA ASP A 17 -13.20 13.45 -3.17
C ASP A 17 -13.52 14.84 -2.56
N GLU A 18 -12.48 15.55 -2.11
CA GLU A 18 -12.64 16.87 -1.48
C GLU A 18 -13.21 17.94 -2.44
N GLU A 19 -13.11 17.72 -3.75
CA GLU A 19 -13.65 18.59 -4.79
C GLU A 19 -15.08 18.19 -5.20
N GLY A 20 -15.61 17.10 -4.64
CA GLY A 20 -16.91 16.54 -4.97
C GLY A 20 -16.90 15.71 -6.25
N GLU A 21 -15.73 15.35 -6.78
CA GLU A 21 -15.63 14.46 -7.92
C GLU A 21 -15.80 13.01 -7.49
N VAL A 22 -16.64 12.27 -8.22
CA VAL A 22 -16.81 10.84 -8.00
C VAL A 22 -15.57 10.10 -8.48
N LYS A 23 -14.91 9.40 -7.56
CA LYS A 23 -13.75 8.54 -7.82
C LYS A 23 -14.09 7.08 -7.59
N ASN A 24 -13.40 6.22 -8.32
CA ASN A 24 -13.46 4.78 -8.15
C ASN A 24 -12.11 4.25 -7.68
N GLN A 25 -12.16 3.33 -6.73
CA GLN A 25 -11.00 2.63 -6.21
C GLN A 25 -11.25 1.13 -6.22
N VAL A 26 -10.27 0.38 -6.71
CA VAL A 26 -10.18 -1.06 -6.50
C VAL A 26 -9.18 -1.33 -5.40
N GLN A 27 -9.55 -2.14 -4.41
CA GLN A 27 -8.62 -2.66 -3.42
C GLN A 27 -8.50 -4.18 -3.57
N LEU A 28 -7.27 -4.68 -3.62
CA LEU A 28 -6.94 -6.11 -3.53
C LEU A 28 -6.19 -6.36 -2.22
N SER A 29 -6.57 -7.39 -1.49
CA SER A 29 -5.99 -7.72 -0.20
C SER A 29 -5.53 -9.18 -0.18
N TYR A 30 -4.25 -9.40 0.12
CA TYR A 30 -3.65 -10.71 0.32
C TYR A 30 -3.25 -10.82 1.79
N LEU A 31 -3.89 -11.72 2.54
CA LEU A 31 -3.79 -11.81 3.99
C LEU A 31 -3.23 -13.16 4.41
N SER A 32 -2.35 -13.15 5.40
CA SER A 32 -1.85 -14.33 6.11
C SER A 32 -2.36 -14.31 7.54
N LYS A 33 -2.87 -15.43 8.03
CA LYS A 33 -3.44 -15.60 9.37
C LYS A 33 -2.50 -16.41 10.26
N SER A 34 -2.41 -16.01 11.53
CA SER A 34 -1.81 -16.81 12.59
C SER A 34 -2.66 -18.03 12.94
N GLU A 35 -2.12 -18.91 13.78
CA GLU A 35 -2.85 -20.01 14.43
C GLU A 35 -4.09 -19.58 15.24
N TYR A 36 -4.28 -18.27 15.48
CA TYR A 36 -5.42 -17.69 16.19
C TYR A 36 -6.32 -16.82 15.29
N ASP A 37 -6.29 -17.04 13.97
CA ASP A 37 -7.07 -16.30 12.96
C ASP A 37 -6.80 -14.79 12.92
N LYS A 38 -5.70 -14.32 13.50
CA LYS A 38 -5.29 -12.91 13.41
C LYS A 38 -4.43 -12.70 12.17
N VAL A 39 -4.66 -11.60 11.45
CA VAL A 39 -3.80 -11.19 10.34
C VAL A 39 -2.39 -10.89 10.86
N ASP A 40 -1.43 -11.71 10.44
CA ASP A 40 -0.01 -11.58 10.82
C ASP A 40 0.80 -10.85 9.74
N ASN A 41 0.53 -11.18 8.47
CA ASN A 41 1.16 -10.54 7.32
C ASN A 41 0.08 -10.12 6.33
N PHE A 42 0.31 -9.01 5.64
CA PHE A 42 -0.58 -8.57 4.59
C PHE A 42 0.16 -7.84 3.48
N PHE A 43 -0.45 -7.85 2.30
CA PHE A 43 -0.13 -7.00 1.17
C PHE A 43 -1.44 -6.53 0.57
N ILE A 44 -1.68 -5.22 0.62
CA ILE A 44 -2.93 -4.61 0.20
C ILE A 44 -2.59 -3.56 -0.84
N ILE A 45 -3.25 -3.64 -2.00
CA ILE A 45 -3.05 -2.75 -3.12
C ILE A 45 -4.34 -1.97 -3.31
N SER A 46 -4.29 -0.65 -3.19
CA SER A 46 -5.36 0.26 -3.58
C SER A 46 -4.98 0.96 -4.87
N VAL A 47 -5.86 0.87 -5.87
CA VAL A 47 -5.71 1.50 -7.18
C VAL A 47 -6.85 2.49 -7.36
N THR A 48 -6.54 3.78 -7.38
CA THR A 48 -7.52 4.87 -7.48
C THR A 48 -7.35 5.60 -8.79
N GLU A 49 -8.44 5.79 -9.54
CA GLU A 49 -8.46 6.61 -10.75
C GLU A 49 -8.26 8.09 -10.39
N VAL A 50 -7.37 8.78 -11.11
CA VAL A 50 -7.10 10.20 -10.93
C VAL A 50 -6.97 10.91 -12.29
N ASN A 51 -7.36 12.18 -12.35
CA ASN A 51 -7.28 12.96 -13.59
C ASN A 51 -5.84 13.42 -13.90
N GLU A 52 -5.05 13.64 -12.86
CA GLU A 52 -3.70 14.20 -12.94
C GLU A 52 -2.75 13.41 -12.05
N ASN A 53 -1.44 13.48 -12.33
CA ASN A 53 -0.42 12.82 -11.53
C ASN A 53 -0.20 13.58 -10.21
N PRO A 54 -0.62 13.06 -9.05
CA PRO A 54 -0.46 13.78 -7.78
C PRO A 54 1.01 13.79 -7.30
N LEU A 55 1.89 13.00 -7.95
CA LEU A 55 3.32 12.94 -7.66
C LEU A 55 4.13 13.86 -8.60
N GLU A 56 3.47 14.58 -9.51
CA GLU A 56 4.15 15.53 -10.39
C GLU A 56 4.80 16.65 -9.56
N GLY A 57 6.08 16.91 -9.80
CA GLY A 57 6.85 17.90 -9.03
C GLY A 57 7.17 17.49 -7.59
N TYR A 58 6.78 16.28 -7.14
CA TYR A 58 7.15 15.80 -5.80
C TYR A 58 8.65 15.53 -5.72
N ILE A 59 9.33 16.30 -4.86
CA ILE A 59 10.75 16.17 -4.56
C ILE A 59 10.87 15.59 -3.16
N LEU A 60 11.47 14.41 -3.07
CA LEU A 60 11.86 13.85 -1.78
C LEU A 60 13.00 14.71 -1.20
N SER A 61 12.72 15.50 -0.17
CA SER A 61 13.73 16.36 0.47
C SER A 61 14.62 15.60 1.43
N ASP A 62 14.07 14.60 2.11
CA ASP A 62 14.70 13.90 3.23
C ASP A 62 14.55 12.38 3.10
N GLU A 63 15.57 11.64 3.55
CA GLU A 63 15.56 10.16 3.60
C GLU A 63 14.62 9.63 4.69
N TYR A 64 14.09 10.49 5.56
CA TYR A 64 13.23 10.10 6.68
C TYR A 64 11.97 10.96 6.76
N ASP A 65 10.86 10.33 7.14
CA ASP A 65 9.61 11.04 7.42
C ASP A 65 9.66 11.78 8.79
N THR A 66 8.59 12.49 9.12
CA THR A 66 8.48 13.29 10.36
C THR A 66 8.53 12.46 11.64
N VAL A 67 8.34 11.13 11.55
CA VAL A 67 8.39 10.19 12.67
C VAL A 67 9.58 9.24 12.61
N GLY A 68 10.52 9.48 11.69
CA GLY A 68 11.80 8.79 11.55
C GLY A 68 11.78 7.52 10.71
N ASN A 69 10.70 7.23 9.96
CA ASN A 69 10.66 6.11 9.02
C ASN A 69 11.43 6.42 7.75
N LYS A 70 12.04 5.41 7.14
CA LYS A 70 12.88 5.59 5.96
C LYS A 70 12.01 5.76 4.71
N LEU A 71 12.28 6.81 3.95
CA LEU A 71 11.71 7.05 2.62
C LEU A 71 12.76 6.75 1.55
N LYS A 72 12.38 5.91 0.58
CA LYS A 72 13.19 5.57 -0.59
C LYS A 72 12.45 6.04 -1.83
N LYS A 73 13.17 6.70 -2.73
CA LYS A 73 12.70 7.00 -4.09
C LYS A 73 13.45 6.11 -5.07
N GLU A 74 12.70 5.34 -5.85
CA GLU A 74 13.20 4.60 -7.00
C GLU A 74 12.41 4.99 -8.25
N MET A 75 12.79 4.44 -9.40
CA MET A 75 12.18 4.74 -10.70
C MET A 75 11.32 3.58 -11.15
N LEU A 76 10.00 3.75 -11.25
CA LEU A 76 9.06 2.76 -11.80
C LEU A 76 9.35 2.54 -13.30
N THR A 77 9.44 3.63 -14.05
CA THR A 77 9.86 3.70 -15.46
C THR A 77 11.01 4.71 -15.61
N GLU A 78 11.43 5.03 -16.84
CA GLU A 78 12.49 6.03 -17.08
C GLU A 78 12.15 7.41 -16.47
N ASP A 79 10.87 7.77 -16.41
CA ASP A 79 10.42 9.11 -16.00
C ASP A 79 9.48 9.12 -14.78
N LEU A 80 8.94 7.96 -14.38
CA LEU A 80 7.96 7.89 -13.28
C LEU A 80 8.60 7.33 -12.01
N PRO A 81 8.45 8.01 -10.86
CA PRO A 81 8.97 7.52 -9.60
C PRO A 81 8.07 6.48 -8.94
N ILE A 82 8.67 5.67 -8.07
CA ILE A 82 8.00 4.85 -7.07
C ILE A 82 8.63 5.15 -5.71
N PHE A 83 7.80 5.47 -4.74
CA PHE A 83 8.22 5.82 -3.40
C PHE A 83 7.92 4.67 -2.46
N GLN A 84 8.87 4.31 -1.59
CA GLN A 84 8.69 3.29 -0.57
C GLN A 84 9.00 3.89 0.80
N GLN A 85 8.04 3.81 1.71
CA GLN A 85 8.19 4.13 3.13
C GLN A 85 8.37 2.83 3.91
N VAL A 86 9.48 2.71 4.64
CA VAL A 86 9.81 1.56 5.48
C VAL A 86 9.79 1.99 6.94
N ILE A 87 8.93 1.37 7.74
CA ILE A 87 8.86 1.62 9.18
C ILE A 87 10.18 1.17 9.83
N THR A 88 10.85 2.10 10.50
CA THR A 88 12.09 1.84 11.24
C THR A 88 11.95 2.17 12.73
N THR A 89 10.84 2.78 13.14
CA THR A 89 10.58 3.17 14.52
C THR A 89 9.34 2.48 15.11
N ASN A 90 9.05 2.72 16.39
CA ASN A 90 7.79 2.27 16.99
C ASN A 90 6.60 3.19 16.65
N SER A 91 6.86 4.30 15.95
CA SER A 91 5.86 5.22 15.44
C SER A 91 5.67 4.97 13.95
N ALA A 92 4.42 5.00 13.50
CA ALA A 92 4.09 4.84 12.09
C ALA A 92 2.94 5.77 11.74
N LEU A 93 2.92 6.23 10.49
CA LEU A 93 1.73 6.82 9.91
C LEU A 93 0.63 5.75 9.80
N LEU A 94 -0.62 6.19 9.90
CA LEU A 94 -1.77 5.30 9.86
C LEU A 94 -2.08 4.90 8.41
N TYR A 95 -1.84 3.65 8.08
CA TYR A 95 -2.31 3.04 6.84
C TYR A 95 -3.78 2.63 7.00
N ARG A 96 -4.60 2.89 5.98
CA ARG A 96 -6.04 2.61 5.98
C ARG A 96 -6.41 1.70 4.80
N TYR A 97 -7.31 0.76 5.05
CA TYR A 97 -7.85 -0.13 4.02
C TYR A 97 -9.28 -0.57 4.36
N TYR A 98 -10.01 -1.07 3.38
CA TYR A 98 -11.37 -1.59 3.53
C TYR A 98 -11.38 -3.04 3.99
N GLU A 99 -12.29 -3.36 4.90
CA GLU A 99 -12.54 -4.74 5.35
C GLU A 99 -14.02 -4.95 5.64
N TYR A 100 -14.54 -6.12 5.28
CA TYR A 100 -15.90 -6.53 5.62
C TYR A 100 -15.99 -7.05 7.06
N ASP A 101 -16.85 -6.42 7.86
CA ASP A 101 -17.18 -6.82 9.24
C ASP A 101 -18.40 -7.75 9.20
N GLU A 102 -18.18 -9.06 9.28
CA GLU A 102 -19.25 -10.07 9.25
C GLU A 102 -20.25 -9.89 10.40
N ALA A 103 -19.81 -9.42 11.58
CA ALA A 103 -20.68 -9.27 12.74
C ALA A 103 -21.67 -8.11 12.57
N LYS A 104 -21.32 -7.12 11.74
CA LYS A 104 -22.15 -5.94 11.46
C LYS A 104 -22.74 -5.92 10.05
N ASP A 105 -22.40 -6.91 9.22
CA ASP A 105 -22.81 -6.99 7.82
C ASP A 105 -22.53 -5.69 7.03
N GLN A 106 -21.31 -5.16 7.16
CA GLN A 106 -20.92 -3.90 6.52
C GLN A 106 -19.43 -3.85 6.19
N VAL A 107 -19.08 -3.06 5.18
CA VAL A 107 -17.68 -2.70 4.91
C VAL A 107 -17.28 -1.52 5.78
N GLY A 108 -16.17 -1.65 6.49
CA GLY A 108 -15.56 -0.61 7.30
C GLY A 108 -14.17 -0.24 6.81
N VAL A 109 -13.61 0.83 7.39
CA VAL A 109 -12.21 1.21 7.22
C VAL A 109 -11.41 0.75 8.43
N VAL A 110 -10.37 -0.03 8.18
CA VAL A 110 -9.41 -0.49 9.20
C VAL A 110 -8.17 0.39 9.13
N GLY A 111 -7.68 0.82 10.29
CA GLY A 111 -6.43 1.54 10.44
C GLY A 111 -5.35 0.68 11.07
N THR A 112 -4.16 0.62 10.47
CA THR A 112 -3.00 -0.13 10.99
C THR A 112 -1.71 0.63 10.70
N SER A 113 -0.59 0.19 11.28
CA SER A 113 0.74 0.54 10.77
C SER A 113 1.11 -0.40 9.61
N ALA A 114 1.80 0.14 8.61
CA ALA A 114 2.29 -0.61 7.47
C ALA A 114 3.57 0.04 6.90
N ASN A 115 4.44 -0.76 6.29
CA ASN A 115 5.31 -0.22 5.26
C ASN A 115 4.42 0.14 4.06
N GLU A 116 4.80 1.15 3.29
CA GLU A 116 3.95 1.68 2.23
C GLU A 116 4.74 1.85 0.93
N ILE A 117 4.09 1.66 -0.20
CA ILE A 117 4.60 2.01 -1.52
C ILE A 117 3.56 2.87 -2.23
N TYR A 118 4.04 3.94 -2.88
CA TYR A 118 3.22 4.91 -3.61
C TYR A 118 3.79 5.14 -5.00
N SER A 119 2.94 5.07 -6.02
CA SER A 119 3.32 5.42 -7.39
C SER A 119 2.12 5.88 -8.20
N TYR A 120 2.38 6.53 -9.33
CA TYR A 120 1.40 6.91 -10.32
C TYR A 120 1.77 6.28 -11.65
N TYR A 121 0.78 5.68 -12.33
CA TYR A 121 0.96 5.10 -13.65
C TYR A 121 -0.36 5.06 -14.43
N ASN A 122 -0.34 5.56 -15.67
CA ASN A 122 -1.47 5.53 -16.62
C ASN A 122 -2.83 6.01 -16.08
N GLY A 123 -2.86 7.13 -15.34
CA GLY A 123 -4.12 7.69 -14.79
C GLY A 123 -4.55 7.07 -13.46
N TYR A 124 -3.70 6.25 -12.84
CA TYR A 124 -4.00 5.60 -11.57
C TYR A 124 -2.93 5.88 -10.53
N VAL A 125 -3.38 6.13 -9.30
CA VAL A 125 -2.53 6.11 -8.10
C VAL A 125 -2.58 4.71 -7.51
N TYR A 126 -1.39 4.16 -7.30
CA TYR A 126 -1.17 2.90 -6.61
C TYR A 126 -0.68 3.23 -5.20
N HIS A 127 -1.46 2.83 -4.20
CA HIS A 127 -1.10 2.90 -2.80
C HIS A 127 -1.11 1.49 -2.20
N ILE A 128 0.07 1.00 -1.86
CA ILE A 128 0.27 -0.35 -1.35
C ILE A 128 0.65 -0.25 0.12
N GLY A 129 -0.07 -0.96 0.98
CA GLY A 129 0.33 -1.20 2.36
C GLY A 129 0.77 -2.64 2.55
N TYR A 130 1.86 -2.85 3.27
CA TYR A 130 2.29 -4.19 3.62
C TYR A 130 2.90 -4.29 5.00
N ASN A 131 2.67 -5.44 5.61
CA ASN A 131 3.32 -5.82 6.85
C ASN A 131 3.81 -7.25 6.69
N ILE A 132 5.08 -7.44 7.01
CA ILE A 132 5.73 -8.73 7.09
C ILE A 132 6.35 -8.77 8.47
N ASP A 133 6.25 -9.91 9.17
CA ASP A 133 6.86 -10.16 10.48
C ASP A 133 8.15 -9.36 10.65
N ARG A 134 8.23 -8.53 11.70
CA ARG A 134 9.38 -7.64 11.95
C ARG A 134 10.72 -8.37 11.91
N LYS A 135 10.78 -9.66 12.29
CA LYS A 135 12.01 -10.47 12.20
C LYS A 135 12.44 -10.76 10.75
N LYS A 136 11.50 -10.71 9.82
CA LYS A 136 11.68 -10.91 8.38
C LYS A 136 11.70 -9.60 7.58
N ASN A 137 11.39 -8.45 8.20
CA ASN A 137 11.41 -7.10 7.61
C ASN A 137 12.84 -6.60 7.30
N THR A 138 13.56 -7.35 6.46
CA THR A 138 14.93 -7.11 6.02
C THR A 138 14.95 -6.28 4.74
N ASP A 139 16.10 -5.69 4.38
CA ASP A 139 16.27 -4.97 3.12
C ASP A 139 15.90 -5.84 1.90
N LYS A 140 16.28 -7.12 1.91
CA LYS A 140 15.94 -8.08 0.86
C LYS A 140 14.43 -8.21 0.67
N VAL A 141 13.67 -8.23 1.77
CA VAL A 141 12.21 -8.28 1.72
C VAL A 141 11.63 -6.97 1.20
N GLN A 142 12.24 -5.81 1.53
CA GLN A 142 11.80 -4.54 0.96
C GLN A 142 12.00 -4.48 -0.55
N GLU A 143 13.15 -4.97 -1.04
CA GLU A 143 13.44 -5.10 -2.48
C GLU A 143 12.46 -6.05 -3.18
N GLU A 144 12.14 -7.19 -2.55
CA GLU A 144 11.18 -8.14 -3.08
C GLU A 144 9.76 -7.55 -3.17
N MET A 145 9.31 -6.84 -2.14
CA MET A 145 8.00 -6.17 -2.14
C MET A 145 7.92 -5.03 -3.15
N LEU A 146 9.01 -4.29 -3.32
CA LEU A 146 9.09 -3.28 -4.37
C LEU A 146 9.02 -3.92 -5.76
N LYS A 147 9.75 -5.02 -5.99
CA LYS A 147 9.71 -5.76 -7.24
C LYS A 147 8.30 -6.27 -7.56
N ILE A 148 7.64 -6.93 -6.60
CA ILE A 148 6.26 -7.43 -6.77
C ILE A 148 5.32 -6.28 -7.15
N THR A 149 5.45 -5.13 -6.47
CA THR A 149 4.64 -3.95 -6.78
C THR A 149 4.89 -3.43 -8.19
N ARG A 150 6.16 -3.37 -8.64
CA ARG A 150 6.50 -2.95 -9.99
C ARG A 150 5.95 -3.90 -11.05
N ASP A 151 6.11 -5.20 -10.84
CA ASP A 151 5.62 -6.22 -11.76
C ASP A 151 4.08 -6.14 -11.87
N TYR A 152 3.38 -5.92 -10.75
CA TYR A 152 1.94 -5.67 -10.74
C TYR A 152 1.53 -4.41 -11.52
N ILE A 153 2.18 -3.27 -11.27
CA ILE A 153 1.83 -1.99 -11.94
C ILE A 153 2.11 -2.06 -13.45
N LEU A 154 3.21 -2.70 -13.85
CA LEU A 154 3.65 -2.76 -15.24
C LEU A 154 3.08 -3.94 -16.03
N GLY A 155 2.45 -4.91 -15.35
CA GLY A 155 1.87 -6.10 -15.97
C GLY A 155 2.90 -7.12 -16.49
N ASN A 156 4.02 -7.29 -15.77
CA ASN A 156 5.11 -8.23 -16.11
C ASN A 156 5.02 -9.57 -15.39
#